data_AF-A0A1C5G0I9-F1
#
_entry.id   AF-A0A1C5G0I9-F1
#
_cell.length_a   1.000
_cell.length_b   1.000
_cell.length_c   1.000
_cell.angle_alpha   90.00
_cell.angle_beta   90.00
_cell.angle_gamma   90.00
#
_symmetry.space_group_name_H-M   'P 1'
#
loop_
_entity.id
_entity.type
_entity.pdbx_description
1 polymer ?
#
loop_
_entity_poly.entity_id
_entity_poly.type
_entity_poly.pdbx_seq_one_letter_code
_entity_poly.pdbx_strand_id
1 'polypeptide(L)'
;DRLPPRPGGPAPRTKRIRYAFFRGPGRPLPAVSDLTCGIWGRPQLDEPFAGGQLTGRPVEEWDVSAGVGDALTDEQVAHIRAGVVHRWPWVSRAPYLGGRFGADLYHPDGPFLGLLPGEPPVVVAACWSGAGFKTAPGAAEKAAAALRCLLRWQGATP
;
A
#
# COMPACT_ATOMS: atom_id res chain seq x y z
N ASP A 1 -9.79 -0.32 17.50
CA ASP A 1 -8.94 -0.54 18.68
C ASP A 1 -7.50 -0.84 18.31
N ARG A 2 -6.56 -0.40 19.15
CA ARG A 2 -5.11 -0.49 18.93
C ARG A 2 -4.63 -1.85 19.44
N LEU A 3 -4.02 -2.67 18.60
CA LEU A 3 -3.30 -3.84 19.08
C LEU A 3 -1.87 -3.39 19.44
N PRO A 4 -1.44 -3.54 20.72
CA PRO A 4 -0.03 -3.40 21.03
C PRO A 4 0.76 -4.42 20.21
N PRO A 5 2.02 -4.13 19.81
CA PRO A 5 2.87 -5.13 19.20
C PRO A 5 2.93 -6.33 20.15
N ARG A 6 2.44 -7.49 19.70
CA ARG A 6 2.48 -8.74 20.47
C ARG A 6 3.81 -9.43 20.15
N PRO A 7 4.82 -9.38 21.02
CA PRO A 7 5.98 -10.25 20.86
C PRO A 7 5.49 -11.71 20.88
N GLY A 8 5.82 -12.48 19.82
CA GLY A 8 5.40 -13.88 19.65
C GLY A 8 4.33 -14.14 18.58
N GLY A 9 3.80 -13.10 17.92
CA GLY A 9 2.97 -13.26 16.71
C GLY A 9 3.78 -13.76 15.49
N PRO A 10 3.13 -14.25 14.42
CA PRO A 10 3.81 -14.62 13.19
C PRO A 10 4.60 -13.43 12.64
N ALA A 11 5.81 -13.68 12.13
CA ALA A 11 6.63 -12.61 11.56
C ALA A 11 5.89 -11.88 10.42
N PRO A 12 6.03 -10.54 10.30
CA PRO A 12 5.52 -9.82 9.15
C PRO A 12 6.09 -10.38 7.85
N ARG A 13 5.26 -10.46 6.82
CA ARG A 13 5.64 -11.00 5.51
C ARG A 13 5.47 -9.94 4.45
N THR A 14 6.40 -9.89 3.51
CA THR A 14 6.27 -9.01 2.35
C THR A 14 5.29 -9.60 1.35
N LYS A 15 4.48 -8.76 0.72
CA LYS A 15 3.59 -9.12 -0.39
C LYS A 15 3.88 -8.23 -1.58
N ARG A 16 3.95 -8.81 -2.77
CA ARG A 16 4.07 -8.03 -4.02
C ARG A 16 2.82 -7.17 -4.19
N ILE A 17 3.04 -5.90 -4.53
CA ILE A 17 1.99 -5.00 -5.01
C ILE A 17 2.33 -4.59 -6.44
N ARG A 18 1.31 -4.50 -7.30
CA ARG A 18 1.46 -4.00 -8.67
C ARG A 18 0.21 -3.28 -9.13
N TYR A 19 0.39 -2.28 -9.97
CA TYR A 19 -0.69 -1.54 -10.60
C TYR A 19 -0.29 -1.06 -12.00
N ALA A 20 -1.27 -1.08 -12.89
CA ALA A 20 -1.15 -0.62 -14.26
C ALA A 20 -1.91 0.70 -14.45
N PHE A 21 -1.40 1.52 -15.36
CA PHE A 21 -2.05 2.73 -15.83
C PHE A 21 -2.65 2.45 -17.20
N PHE A 22 -3.96 2.62 -17.33
CA PHE A 22 -4.66 2.52 -18.61
C PHE A 22 -5.18 3.88 -19.02
N ARG A 23 -5.20 4.20 -20.32
CA ARG A 23 -5.80 5.43 -20.81
C ARG A 23 -7.26 5.52 -20.35
N GLY A 24 -7.62 6.60 -19.68
CA GLY A 24 -8.96 6.80 -19.14
C GLY A 24 -10.02 6.96 -20.24
N PRO A 25 -11.32 6.84 -19.90
CA PRO A 25 -12.42 6.94 -20.85
C PRO A 25 -12.75 8.39 -21.27
N GLY A 26 -11.82 9.33 -21.11
CA GLY A 26 -12.04 10.76 -21.40
C GLY A 26 -12.91 11.51 -20.38
N ARG A 27 -13.38 10.84 -19.32
CA ARG A 27 -14.07 11.45 -18.18
C ARG A 27 -13.44 11.02 -16.86
N PRO A 28 -13.45 11.87 -15.80
CA PRO A 28 -12.97 11.47 -14.49
C PRO A 28 -13.80 10.31 -13.94
N LEU A 29 -13.13 9.33 -13.33
CA LEU A 29 -13.75 8.24 -12.59
C LEU A 29 -13.51 8.45 -11.08
N PRO A 30 -14.38 8.00 -10.19
CA PRO A 30 -14.09 8.04 -8.76
C PRO A 30 -12.94 7.08 -8.42
N ALA A 31 -12.28 7.34 -7.29
CA ALA A 31 -11.47 6.31 -6.64
C ALA A 31 -12.37 5.17 -6.17
N VAL A 32 -11.95 3.93 -6.42
CA VAL A 32 -12.72 2.72 -6.11
C VAL A 32 -11.83 1.72 -5.40
N SER A 33 -12.39 1.06 -4.39
CA SER A 33 -11.88 -0.18 -3.80
C SER A 33 -13.02 -1.19 -3.84
N ASP A 34 -12.98 -2.10 -4.79
CA ASP A 34 -13.99 -3.14 -4.97
C ASP A 34 -13.46 -4.44 -4.37
N LEU A 35 -13.98 -4.77 -3.19
CA LEU A 35 -13.60 -5.97 -2.45
C LEU A 35 -14.16 -7.25 -3.05
N THR A 36 -15.18 -7.16 -3.92
CA THR A 36 -15.81 -8.33 -4.56
C THR A 36 -14.97 -8.85 -5.71
N CYS A 37 -14.48 -7.95 -6.56
CA CYS A 37 -13.58 -8.28 -7.67
C CYS A 37 -12.10 -8.28 -7.24
N GLY A 38 -11.81 -7.84 -6.01
CA GLY A 38 -10.46 -7.62 -5.53
C GLY A 38 -9.72 -6.62 -6.41
N ILE A 39 -10.27 -5.44 -6.65
CA ILE A 39 -9.58 -4.39 -7.40
C ILE A 39 -9.57 -3.08 -6.63
N TRP A 40 -8.60 -2.25 -6.95
CA TRP A 40 -8.63 -0.84 -6.58
C TRP A 40 -8.19 0.01 -7.75
N GLY A 41 -8.62 1.26 -7.77
CA GLY A 41 -8.16 2.21 -8.77
C GLY A 41 -8.52 3.63 -8.44
N ARG A 42 -7.85 4.56 -9.09
CA ARG A 42 -8.14 6.00 -9.03
C ARG A 42 -7.71 6.67 -10.33
N PRO A 43 -8.24 7.85 -10.65
CA PRO A 43 -7.65 8.70 -11.67
C PRO A 43 -6.18 8.94 -11.40
N GLN A 44 -5.38 8.90 -12.46
CA GLN A 44 -4.01 9.39 -12.43
C GLN A 44 -4.01 10.83 -12.92
N LEU A 45 -3.73 11.74 -11.99
CA LEU A 45 -3.74 13.18 -12.24
C LEU A 45 -2.36 13.70 -12.64
N ASP A 46 -1.30 13.05 -12.15
CA ASP A 46 0.07 13.50 -12.34
C ASP A 46 0.77 12.75 -13.48
N GLU A 47 1.75 13.42 -14.08
CA GLU A 47 2.65 12.84 -15.08
C GLU A 47 3.47 11.66 -14.51
N PRO A 48 3.92 10.71 -15.36
CA PRO A 48 3.86 10.70 -16.83
C PRO A 48 2.57 10.08 -17.41
N PHE A 49 1.61 9.70 -16.56
CA PHE A 49 0.41 8.97 -16.97
C PHE A 49 -0.87 9.78 -16.69
N ALA A 50 -0.77 11.11 -16.74
CA ALA A 50 -1.89 12.01 -16.51
C ALA A 50 -3.04 11.71 -17.50
N GLY A 51 -4.28 11.76 -17.01
CA GLY A 51 -5.46 11.35 -17.77
C GLY A 51 -5.64 9.82 -17.90
N GLY A 52 -4.74 9.04 -17.31
CA GLY A 52 -4.90 7.61 -17.11
C GLY A 52 -5.77 7.25 -15.90
N GLN A 53 -6.04 5.96 -15.77
CA GLN A 53 -6.62 5.33 -14.60
C GLN A 53 -5.58 4.37 -14.02
N LEU A 54 -5.14 4.62 -12.78
CA LEU A 54 -4.38 3.66 -12.00
C LEU A 54 -5.32 2.53 -11.60
N THR A 55 -4.92 1.29 -11.85
CA THR A 55 -5.69 0.10 -11.52
C THR A 55 -4.77 -0.98 -10.95
N GLY A 56 -5.17 -1.58 -9.83
CA GLY A 56 -4.44 -2.66 -9.20
C GLY A 56 -5.35 -3.81 -8.84
N ARG A 57 -4.73 -4.98 -8.71
CA ARG A 57 -5.37 -6.25 -8.36
C ARG A 57 -4.40 -7.03 -7.46
N PRO A 58 -4.86 -7.67 -6.36
CA PRO A 58 -4.02 -8.50 -5.50
C PRO A 58 -3.43 -9.68 -6.26
N VAL A 59 -2.31 -10.14 -5.75
CA VAL A 59 -1.53 -11.25 -6.29
C VAL A 59 -1.02 -12.07 -5.11
N GLU A 60 -0.97 -13.39 -5.23
CA GLU A 60 -0.53 -14.26 -4.14
C GLU A 60 0.98 -14.54 -4.19
N GLU A 61 1.75 -13.45 -4.32
CA GLU A 61 3.22 -13.46 -4.27
C GLU A 61 3.69 -12.92 -2.93
N TRP A 62 4.15 -13.82 -2.08
CA TRP A 62 4.59 -13.55 -0.72
C TRP A 62 6.10 -13.74 -0.56
N ASP A 63 6.65 -13.21 0.52
CA ASP A 63 8.06 -13.33 0.91
C ASP A 63 9.02 -12.79 -0.19
N VAL A 64 8.55 -11.78 -0.91
CA VAL A 64 9.30 -11.10 -1.97
C VAL A 64 10.29 -10.08 -1.40
N SER A 65 11.38 -9.82 -2.11
CA SER A 65 12.29 -8.73 -1.75
C SER A 65 11.58 -7.36 -1.82
N ALA A 66 12.06 -6.39 -1.05
CA ALA A 66 11.53 -5.02 -0.98
C ALA A 66 11.75 -4.18 -2.27
N GLY A 67 12.04 -4.83 -3.39
CA GLY A 67 12.31 -4.17 -4.66
C GLY A 67 11.08 -3.47 -5.24
N VAL A 68 11.35 -2.33 -5.87
CA VAL A 68 10.41 -1.55 -6.67
C VAL A 68 10.79 -1.61 -8.15
N GLY A 69 9.85 -1.31 -9.03
CA GLY A 69 10.13 -1.15 -10.45
C GLY A 69 9.02 -0.45 -11.21
N ASP A 70 9.37 0.11 -12.37
CA ASP A 70 8.54 0.99 -13.19
C ASP A 70 8.05 0.33 -14.50
N ALA A 71 8.08 -1.00 -14.55
CA ALA A 71 7.57 -1.77 -15.67
C ALA A 71 6.85 -3.03 -15.18
N LEU A 72 5.83 -3.44 -15.92
CA LEU A 72 5.13 -4.71 -15.75
C LEU A 72 5.27 -5.54 -17.01
N THR A 73 5.30 -6.86 -16.86
CA THR A 73 5.25 -7.80 -17.99
C THR A 73 3.85 -7.85 -18.59
N ASP A 74 3.72 -8.31 -19.83
CA ASP A 74 2.42 -8.47 -20.50
C ASP A 74 1.46 -9.37 -19.70
N GLU A 75 1.96 -10.44 -19.09
CA GLU A 75 1.19 -11.33 -18.23
C GLU A 75 0.66 -10.59 -16.98
N GLN A 76 1.49 -9.75 -16.35
CA GLN A 76 1.08 -8.97 -15.20
C GLN A 76 0.01 -7.93 -15.57
N VAL A 77 0.14 -7.30 -16.74
CA VAL A 77 -0.86 -6.37 -17.28
C VAL A 77 -2.16 -7.12 -17.60
N ALA A 78 -2.08 -8.30 -18.21
CA ALA A 78 -3.23 -9.15 -18.51
C ALA A 78 -3.97 -9.58 -17.23
N HIS A 79 -3.26 -9.95 -16.17
CA HIS A 79 -3.86 -10.28 -14.86
C HIS A 79 -4.69 -9.12 -14.29
N ILE A 80 -4.15 -7.91 -14.32
CA ILE A 80 -4.85 -6.72 -13.84
C ILE A 80 -6.08 -6.45 -14.73
N ARG A 81 -5.90 -6.47 -16.06
CA ARG A 81 -6.97 -6.22 -17.03
C ARG A 81 -8.13 -7.21 -16.86
N ALA A 82 -7.84 -8.49 -16.65
CA ALA A 82 -8.83 -9.54 -16.47
C ALA A 82 -9.71 -9.35 -15.22
N GLY A 83 -9.16 -8.81 -14.12
CA GLY A 83 -9.97 -8.52 -12.93
C GLY A 83 -10.75 -7.21 -13.06
N VAL A 84 -10.12 -6.20 -13.63
CA VAL A 84 -10.67 -4.84 -13.70
C VAL A 84 -11.81 -4.72 -14.71
N VAL A 85 -11.80 -5.52 -15.78
CA VAL A 85 -12.81 -5.46 -16.85
C VAL A 85 -14.24 -5.69 -16.33
N HIS A 86 -14.42 -6.45 -15.25
CA HIS A 86 -15.72 -6.68 -14.63
C HIS A 86 -16.35 -5.39 -14.09
N ARG A 87 -15.52 -4.47 -13.58
CA ARG A 87 -15.98 -3.16 -13.09
C ARG A 87 -15.93 -2.10 -14.18
N TRP A 88 -14.92 -2.15 -15.03
CA TRP A 88 -14.66 -1.16 -16.07
C TRP A 88 -14.43 -1.85 -17.42
N PRO A 89 -15.50 -2.22 -18.15
CA PRO A 89 -15.38 -2.98 -19.41
C PRO A 89 -14.53 -2.31 -20.48
N TRP A 90 -14.48 -0.97 -20.48
CA TRP A 90 -13.65 -0.18 -21.38
C TRP A 90 -12.14 -0.46 -21.22
N VAL A 91 -11.72 -0.94 -20.03
CA VAL A 91 -10.33 -1.35 -19.79
C VAL A 91 -9.95 -2.56 -20.65
N SER A 92 -10.88 -3.35 -21.19
CA SER A 92 -10.53 -4.46 -22.11
C SER A 92 -9.71 -4.00 -23.32
N ARG A 93 -9.98 -2.80 -23.85
CA ARG A 93 -9.36 -2.24 -25.07
C ARG A 93 -8.53 -0.99 -24.82
N ALA A 94 -8.52 -0.49 -23.58
CA ALA A 94 -7.79 0.72 -23.24
C ALA A 94 -6.28 0.52 -23.46
N PRO A 95 -5.59 1.48 -24.11
CA PRO A 95 -4.14 1.51 -24.17
C PRO A 95 -3.50 1.40 -22.78
N TYR A 96 -2.51 0.52 -22.65
CA TYR A 96 -1.62 0.49 -21.49
C TYR A 96 -0.62 1.64 -21.62
N LEU A 97 -0.50 2.45 -20.56
CA LEU A 97 0.39 3.60 -20.52
C LEU A 97 1.68 3.31 -19.78
N GLY A 98 1.65 2.39 -18.82
CA GLY A 98 2.77 2.01 -17.97
C GLY A 98 2.30 1.30 -16.72
N GLY A 99 3.22 0.91 -15.85
CA GLY A 99 2.89 0.15 -14.66
C GLY A 99 4.01 0.20 -13.64
N ARG A 100 3.68 -0.07 -12.38
CA ARG A 100 4.66 -0.11 -11.30
C ARG A 100 4.42 -1.31 -10.41
N PHE A 101 5.49 -1.77 -9.79
CA PHE A 101 5.43 -2.74 -8.71
C PHE A 101 6.28 -2.31 -7.52
N GLY A 102 5.94 -2.87 -6.37
CA GLY A 102 6.68 -2.72 -5.12
C GLY A 102 6.42 -3.89 -4.20
N ALA A 103 6.82 -3.78 -2.94
CA ALA A 103 6.41 -4.68 -1.89
C ALA A 103 5.79 -3.88 -0.76
N ASP A 104 4.81 -4.47 -0.09
CA ASP A 104 4.29 -3.95 1.17
C ASP A 104 4.45 -5.01 2.26
N LEU A 105 4.56 -4.56 3.50
CA LEU A 105 4.74 -5.44 4.66
C LEU A 105 3.37 -5.71 5.29
N TYR A 106 3.03 -6.98 5.39
CA TYR A 106 1.75 -7.45 5.92
C TYR A 106 1.95 -8.15 7.25
N HIS A 107 1.03 -7.87 8.16
CA HIS A 107 0.90 -8.61 9.41
C HIS A 107 -0.59 -8.87 9.68
N PRO A 108 -0.99 -10.07 10.12
CA PRO A 108 -2.40 -10.43 10.31
C PRO A 108 -3.09 -9.58 11.38
N ASP A 109 -2.37 -9.13 12.39
CA ASP A 109 -2.90 -8.25 13.44
C ASP A 109 -2.98 -6.77 13.01
N GLY A 110 -2.59 -6.47 11.77
CA GLY A 110 -2.58 -5.12 11.23
C GLY A 110 -1.30 -4.33 11.55
N PRO A 111 -1.37 -2.99 11.44
CA PRO A 111 -0.21 -2.12 11.45
C PRO A 111 0.46 -2.02 12.82
N PHE A 112 1.78 -1.94 12.80
CA PHE A 112 2.59 -1.67 13.97
C PHE A 112 2.79 -0.17 14.12
N LEU A 113 2.28 0.39 15.21
CA LEU A 113 2.37 1.82 15.48
C LEU A 113 2.59 2.08 16.96
N GLY A 114 3.76 2.61 17.31
CA GLY A 114 4.10 2.97 18.69
C GLY A 114 5.50 2.51 19.09
N LEU A 115 5.74 2.47 20.40
CA LEU A 115 7.02 2.03 20.97
C LEU A 115 7.15 0.51 20.89
N LEU A 116 8.31 0.05 20.46
CA LEU A 116 8.73 -1.33 20.61
C LEU A 116 9.42 -1.52 21.95
N PRO A 117 9.24 -2.68 22.62
CA PRO A 117 10.03 -3.02 23.79
C PRO A 117 11.50 -3.24 23.39
N GLY A 118 12.44 -2.71 24.18
CA GLY A 118 13.87 -2.93 23.98
C GLY A 118 14.72 -1.67 24.20
N GLU A 119 16.03 -1.89 24.25
CA GLU A 119 17.07 -0.86 24.31
C GLU A 119 17.94 -0.96 23.04
N PRO A 120 18.17 0.13 22.28
CA PRO A 120 17.62 1.47 22.51
C PRO A 120 16.11 1.54 22.20
N PRO A 121 15.37 2.52 22.74
CA PRO A 121 13.94 2.64 22.46
C PRO A 121 13.67 2.96 21.00
N VAL A 122 12.75 2.21 20.37
CA VAL A 122 12.37 2.37 18.97
C VAL A 122 10.89 2.71 18.85
N VAL A 123 10.57 3.73 18.05
CA VAL A 123 9.19 3.99 17.60
C VAL A 123 9.02 3.41 16.20
N VAL A 124 8.03 2.55 16.01
CA VAL A 124 7.70 1.93 14.72
C VAL A 124 6.40 2.51 14.15
N ALA A 125 6.34 2.62 12.83
CA ALA A 125 5.15 2.90 12.04
C ALA A 125 5.22 2.07 10.73
N ALA A 126 4.79 0.82 10.78
CA ALA A 126 4.99 -0.17 9.71
C ALA A 126 3.78 -1.12 9.58
N CYS A 127 3.89 -2.09 8.65
CA CYS A 127 2.92 -3.18 8.45
C CYS A 127 1.49 -2.73 8.06
N TRP A 128 1.36 -1.71 7.21
CA TRP A 128 0.03 -1.16 6.86
C TRP A 128 -0.82 -2.05 5.94
N SER A 129 -0.31 -3.20 5.48
CA SER A 129 -1.10 -4.24 4.82
C SER A 129 -1.98 -3.69 3.67
N GLY A 130 -1.43 -2.83 2.82
CA GLY A 130 -2.09 -2.20 1.68
C GLY A 130 -2.72 -0.84 1.94
N ALA A 131 -2.74 -0.36 3.20
CA ALA A 131 -3.39 0.90 3.58
C ALA A 131 -2.44 2.10 3.77
N GLY A 132 -1.12 1.88 3.71
CA GLY A 132 -0.12 2.83 4.24
C GLY A 132 -0.16 4.21 3.59
N PHE A 133 -0.36 4.29 2.28
CA PHE A 133 -0.41 5.57 1.57
C PHE A 133 -1.56 6.47 2.08
N LYS A 134 -2.72 5.89 2.38
CA LYS A 134 -3.91 6.64 2.81
C LYS A 134 -3.82 7.08 4.26
N THR A 135 -3.11 6.32 5.09
CA THR A 135 -3.01 6.53 6.54
C THR A 135 -1.71 7.23 6.96
N ALA A 136 -0.78 7.46 6.04
CA ALA A 136 0.55 7.99 6.32
C ALA A 136 0.57 9.27 7.17
N PRO A 137 -0.26 10.31 6.91
CA PRO A 137 -0.26 11.51 7.75
C PRO A 137 -0.61 11.23 9.21
N GLY A 138 -1.71 10.50 9.45
CA GLY A 138 -2.13 10.13 10.82
C GLY A 138 -1.17 9.14 11.49
N ALA A 139 -0.51 8.29 10.71
CA ALA A 139 0.56 7.41 11.21
C ALA A 139 1.77 8.23 11.70
N ALA A 140 2.20 9.22 10.90
CA ALA A 140 3.31 10.10 11.24
C ALA A 140 3.03 10.94 12.49
N GLU A 141 1.82 11.52 12.61
CA GLU A 141 1.41 12.27 13.81
C GLU A 141 1.49 11.42 15.08
N LYS A 142 1.01 10.17 15.01
CA LYS A 142 1.03 9.23 16.14
C LYS A 142 2.45 8.79 16.50
N ALA A 143 3.29 8.51 15.50
CA ALA A 143 4.70 8.18 15.74
C ALA A 143 5.44 9.35 16.40
N ALA A 144 5.22 10.58 15.91
CA ALA A 144 5.78 11.79 16.51
C ALA A 144 5.29 12.02 17.95
N ALA A 145 4.02 11.73 18.24
CA ALA A 145 3.49 11.81 19.60
C ALA A 145 4.18 10.79 20.54
N ALA A 146 4.38 9.56 20.09
CA ALA A 146 5.09 8.52 20.85
C ALA A 146 6.55 8.92 21.14
N LEU A 147 7.25 9.45 20.12
CA LEU A 147 8.61 9.96 20.27
C LEU A 147 8.70 11.10 21.29
N ARG A 148 7.77 12.07 21.23
CA ARG A 148 7.73 13.17 22.21
C ARG A 148 7.49 12.68 23.64
N CYS A 149 6.67 11.65 23.83
CA CYS A 149 6.50 11.02 25.14
C CYS A 149 7.81 10.40 25.63
N LEU A 150 8.51 9.65 24.77
CA LEU A 150 9.78 9.02 25.10
C LEU A 150 10.84 10.06 25.53
N LEU A 151 11.00 11.13 24.75
CA LEU A 151 11.98 12.19 25.04
C LEU A 151 11.70 12.90 26.37
N ARG A 152 10.42 13.10 26.72
CA ARG A 152 10.05 13.66 28.04
C ARG A 152 10.39 12.71 29.19
N TRP A 153 10.24 11.41 28.99
CA TRP A 153 10.58 10.40 30.01
C TRP A 153 12.09 10.28 30.20
N GLN A 154 12.87 10.37 29.12
CA GLN A 154 14.34 10.33 29.19
C GLN A 154 14.97 11.63 29.70
N GLY A 155 14.31 12.78 29.47
CA GLY A 155 14.71 14.07 30.03
C GLY A 155 14.27 14.31 31.47
N ALA A 156 13.39 13.45 32.00
CA ALA A 156 13.07 13.38 33.42
C ALA A 156 14.10 12.48 34.11
N THR A 157 15.33 12.96 34.24
CA THR A 157 16.26 12.39 35.22
C THR A 157 15.64 12.59 36.62
N PRO A 158 15.63 11.58 37.51
CA PRO A 158 15.16 11.77 38.89
C PRO A 158 15.96 12.84 39.64
#